data_AF-A0A1R3RZ94-F1
#
_entry.id   AF-A0A1R3RZ94-F1
#
_cell.length_a   1.000
_cell.length_b   1.000
_cell.length_c   1.000
_cell.angle_alpha   90.00
_cell.angle_beta   90.00
_cell.angle_gamma   90.00
#
_symmetry.space_group_name_H-M   'P 1'
#
loop_
_entity.id
_entity.type
_entity.pdbx_description
1 polymer ?
#
loop_
_entity_poly.entity_id
_entity_poly.type
_entity_poly.pdbx_seq_one_letter_code
_entity_poly.pdbx_strand_id
1 'polypeptide(L)'
;MSFPRSWFNQGSIRKTIQPGQTITLSHPRPSTWKIETTLKEHHHQTDLHEAQQGAYSYASILLSCSCIESESPHQNALIRLYMQVPCINTEFEDPATRASQAVQFKPRELRAYQILTKAKDKDKDGTQIAPQLLGYKEDRQDSSGLVPGGLLTWVAWEVLPGKQLGDLFWKWDGVLDAGQGGEG
;
A
#
# COMPACT_ATOMS: atom_id res chain seq x y z
N MET A 1 -17.56 20.84 -1.17
CA MET A 1 -16.94 20.17 -2.33
C MET A 1 -15.50 19.84 -1.94
N SER A 2 -15.20 18.58 -1.63
CA SER A 2 -13.82 18.16 -1.34
C SER A 2 -13.14 17.85 -2.67
N PHE A 3 -12.13 18.62 -3.06
CA PHE A 3 -11.25 18.22 -4.16
C PHE A 3 -10.65 16.84 -3.82
N PRO A 4 -10.50 15.92 -4.79
CA PRO A 4 -9.76 14.70 -4.54
C PRO A 4 -8.31 15.09 -4.22
N ARG A 5 -7.95 15.02 -2.93
CA ARG A 5 -6.58 15.20 -2.47
C ARG A 5 -5.77 13.98 -2.93
N SER A 6 -4.97 14.16 -3.98
CA SER A 6 -3.89 13.22 -4.27
C SER A 6 -2.70 13.56 -3.38
N TRP A 7 -2.35 12.64 -2.49
CA TRP A 7 -1.18 12.73 -1.63
C TRP A 7 0.14 12.52 -2.38
N PHE A 8 0.07 11.95 -3.59
CA PHE A 8 1.19 11.59 -4.42
C PHE A 8 1.59 12.67 -5.44
N ASN A 9 0.78 13.73 -5.56
CA ASN A 9 1.05 14.86 -6.46
C ASN A 9 1.91 15.96 -5.84
N GLN A 10 2.54 15.71 -4.69
CA GLN A 10 3.30 16.70 -3.93
C GLN A 10 4.67 16.15 -3.51
N GLY A 11 5.61 17.05 -3.20
CA GLY A 11 6.90 16.69 -2.63
C GLY A 11 7.83 15.89 -3.55
N SER A 12 8.85 15.28 -2.94
CA SER A 12 9.86 14.45 -3.61
C SER A 12 9.25 13.17 -4.20
N ILE A 13 8.23 12.60 -3.55
CA ILE A 13 7.62 11.33 -3.96
C ILE A 13 7.01 11.39 -5.36
N ARG A 14 6.41 12.53 -5.75
CA ARG A 14 5.90 12.75 -7.11
C ARG A 14 6.96 12.50 -8.18
N LYS A 15 8.21 12.86 -7.93
CA LYS A 15 9.31 12.70 -8.90
C LYS A 15 9.73 11.24 -9.02
N THR A 16 9.58 10.46 -7.96
CA THR A 16 10.00 9.05 -7.89
C THR A 16 8.99 8.09 -8.52
N ILE A 17 7.71 8.46 -8.57
CA ILE A 17 6.62 7.55 -9.00
C ILE A 17 6.12 7.79 -10.42
N GLN A 18 6.84 8.58 -11.22
CA GLN A 18 6.45 8.88 -12.60
C GLN A 18 6.75 7.70 -13.55
N PRO A 19 5.96 7.52 -14.62
CA PRO A 19 6.30 6.59 -15.69
C PRO A 19 7.73 6.80 -16.19
N GLY A 20 8.44 5.69 -16.41
CA GLY A 20 9.85 5.67 -16.80
C GLY A 20 10.84 5.74 -15.65
N GLN A 21 10.41 6.08 -14.43
CA GLN A 21 11.28 6.02 -13.25
C GLN A 21 11.47 4.58 -12.77
N THR A 22 12.50 4.40 -11.94
CA THR A 22 12.91 3.09 -11.46
C THR A 22 12.71 2.97 -9.94
N ILE A 23 12.19 1.82 -9.52
CA ILE A 23 12.02 1.42 -8.13
C ILE A 23 12.98 0.27 -7.85
N THR A 24 13.82 0.42 -6.83
CA THR A 24 14.66 -0.67 -6.32
C THR A 24 14.06 -1.21 -5.03
N LEU A 25 13.82 -2.52 -4.99
CA LEU A 25 13.36 -3.25 -3.81
C LEU A 25 14.55 -4.00 -3.20
N SER A 26 14.61 -4.10 -1.88
CA SER A 26 15.77 -4.67 -1.18
C SER A 26 15.54 -6.09 -0.68
N HIS A 27 14.29 -6.50 -0.50
CA HIS A 27 13.92 -7.79 0.06
C HIS A 27 12.94 -8.54 -0.86
N PRO A 28 12.91 -9.89 -0.82
CA PRO A 28 13.85 -10.77 -0.12
C PRO A 28 15.24 -10.80 -0.77
N ARG A 29 15.35 -10.32 -2.01
CA ARG A 29 16.60 -10.05 -2.73
C ARG A 29 16.46 -8.71 -3.46
N PRO A 30 17.57 -8.02 -3.77
CA PRO A 30 17.53 -6.84 -4.61
C PRO A 30 16.82 -7.11 -5.94
N SER A 31 15.94 -6.20 -6.35
CA SER A 31 15.31 -6.22 -7.67
C SER A 31 14.98 -4.81 -8.12
N THR A 32 15.01 -4.59 -9.43
CA THR A 32 14.85 -3.28 -10.03
C THR A 32 13.70 -3.28 -11.04
N TRP A 33 12.77 -2.34 -10.88
CA TRP A 33 11.51 -2.28 -11.61
C TRP A 33 11.32 -0.92 -12.25
N LYS A 34 10.98 -0.88 -13.53
CA LYS A 34 10.61 0.35 -14.24
C LYS A 34 9.11 0.57 -14.13
N ILE A 35 8.71 1.78 -13.77
CA ILE A 35 7.30 2.19 -13.71
C ILE A 35 6.77 2.37 -15.13
N GLU A 36 5.75 1.61 -15.50
CA GLU A 36 5.07 1.74 -16.79
C GLU A 36 3.90 2.72 -16.70
N THR A 37 3.07 2.58 -15.67
CA THR A 37 1.90 3.44 -15.48
C THR A 37 1.39 3.44 -14.04
N THR A 38 0.67 4.50 -13.68
CA THR A 38 -0.10 4.61 -12.44
C THR A 38 -1.50 4.06 -12.66
N LEU A 39 -1.93 3.15 -11.79
CA LEU A 39 -3.22 2.46 -11.92
C LEU A 39 -4.29 3.05 -11.01
N LYS A 40 -4.03 3.14 -9.70
CA LYS A 40 -5.05 3.51 -8.71
C LYS A 40 -4.42 4.15 -7.48
N GLU A 41 -5.04 5.24 -7.03
CA GLU A 41 -4.75 5.84 -5.72
C GLU A 41 -5.87 5.48 -4.72
N HIS A 42 -5.48 5.33 -3.47
CA HIS A 42 -6.38 5.12 -2.35
C HIS A 42 -5.83 5.89 -1.14
N HIS A 43 -6.70 6.37 -0.28
CA HIS A 43 -6.29 6.96 0.99
C HIS A 43 -7.28 6.60 2.09
N HIS A 44 -6.76 6.59 3.31
CA HIS A 44 -7.50 6.42 4.54
C HIS A 44 -6.89 7.40 5.53
N GLN A 45 -7.68 8.35 6.02
CA GLN A 45 -7.28 9.22 7.12
C GLN A 45 -8.10 8.87 8.34
N THR A 46 -7.46 8.99 9.49
CA THR A 46 -8.01 8.77 10.82
C THR A 46 -7.93 10.07 11.60
N ASP A 47 -8.84 10.26 12.55
CA ASP A 47 -8.69 11.35 13.51
C ASP A 47 -7.69 10.99 14.62
N LEU A 48 -7.39 11.96 15.50
CA LEU A 48 -6.44 11.76 16.59
C LEU A 48 -6.92 10.73 17.63
N HIS A 49 -8.24 10.57 17.81
CA HIS A 49 -8.79 9.60 18.76
C HIS A 49 -8.61 8.17 18.24
N GLU A 50 -8.93 7.93 16.98
CA GLU A 50 -8.68 6.65 16.31
C GLU A 50 -7.17 6.33 16.29
N ALA A 51 -6.32 7.33 16.04
CA ALA A 51 -4.88 7.16 16.05
C ALA A 51 -4.33 6.74 17.44
N GLN A 52 -4.90 7.30 18.52
CA GLN A 52 -4.57 6.88 19.90
C GLN A 52 -4.96 5.43 20.18
N GLN A 53 -5.96 4.89 19.46
CA GLN A 53 -6.36 3.48 19.54
C GLN A 53 -5.55 2.57 18.60
N GLY A 54 -4.53 3.11 17.92
CA GLY A 54 -3.64 2.36 17.05
C GLY A 54 -4.07 2.31 15.59
N ALA A 55 -5.10 3.07 15.19
CA ALA A 55 -5.36 3.33 13.79
C ALA A 55 -4.27 4.26 13.20
N TYR A 56 -4.16 4.33 11.89
CA TYR A 56 -3.18 5.22 11.26
C TYR A 56 -3.64 5.67 9.89
N SER A 57 -3.31 6.92 9.58
CA SER A 57 -3.60 7.57 8.31
C SER A 57 -2.56 7.19 7.26
N TYR A 58 -3.00 6.73 6.09
CA TYR A 58 -2.11 6.39 4.97
C TYR A 58 -2.74 6.70 3.61
N ALA A 59 -1.88 6.94 2.63
CA ALA A 59 -2.19 6.90 1.22
C ALA A 59 -1.46 5.73 0.56
N SER A 60 -2.05 5.16 -0.48
CA SER A 60 -1.39 4.17 -1.31
C SER A 60 -1.60 4.42 -2.79
N ILE A 61 -0.56 4.17 -3.60
CA ILE A 61 -0.63 4.23 -5.05
C ILE A 61 -0.20 2.90 -5.63
N LEU A 62 -1.00 2.38 -6.56
CA LEU A 62 -0.75 1.15 -7.29
C LEU A 62 -0.17 1.47 -8.65
N LEU A 63 0.93 0.82 -8.99
CA LEU A 63 1.72 1.02 -10.21
C LEU A 63 1.83 -0.31 -10.96
N SER A 64 1.83 -0.23 -12.29
CA SER A 64 2.27 -1.32 -13.16
C SER A 64 3.76 -1.14 -13.45
N CYS A 65 4.55 -2.19 -13.30
CA CYS A 65 5.99 -2.13 -13.50
C CYS A 65 6.52 -3.34 -14.29
N SER A 66 7.62 -3.12 -15.01
CA SER A 66 8.38 -4.17 -15.72
C SER A 66 9.74 -4.38 -15.05
N CYS A 67 10.20 -5.63 -14.96
CA CYS A 67 11.51 -5.94 -14.41
C CYS A 67 12.63 -5.49 -15.35
N ILE A 68 13.66 -4.82 -14.83
CA ILE A 68 14.83 -4.38 -15.62
C ILE A 68 15.87 -5.51 -15.78
N GLU A 69 15.99 -6.38 -14.79
CA GLU A 69 17.09 -7.36 -14.67
C GLU A 69 16.72 -8.77 -15.14
N SER A 70 15.50 -8.99 -15.59
CA SER A 70 15.03 -10.34 -15.93
C SER A 70 15.53 -10.77 -17.32
N GLU A 71 16.12 -11.96 -17.41
CA GLU A 71 16.36 -12.65 -18.69
C GLU A 71 15.05 -12.98 -19.42
N SER A 72 13.91 -12.93 -18.72
CA SER A 72 12.58 -13.00 -19.31
C SER A 72 12.06 -11.58 -19.59
N PRO A 73 11.95 -11.14 -20.86
CA PRO A 73 11.65 -9.76 -21.23
C PRO A 73 10.25 -9.24 -20.86
N HIS A 74 9.46 -9.98 -20.07
CA HIS A 74 8.05 -9.67 -19.78
C HIS A 74 7.63 -9.96 -18.33
N GLN A 75 8.57 -10.03 -17.38
CA GLN A 75 8.16 -10.13 -15.97
C GLN A 75 7.57 -8.79 -15.52
N ASN A 76 6.23 -8.74 -15.50
CA ASN A 76 5.47 -7.62 -14.99
C ASN A 76 5.12 -7.82 -13.51
N ALA A 77 5.09 -6.72 -12.77
CA ALA A 77 4.66 -6.68 -11.38
C ALA A 77 3.63 -5.58 -11.18
N LEU A 78 2.75 -5.82 -10.21
CA LEU A 78 2.04 -4.74 -9.55
C LEU A 78 2.87 -4.30 -8.35
N ILE A 79 3.13 -3.00 -8.25
CA ILE A 79 3.85 -2.43 -7.12
C ILE A 79 2.94 -1.41 -6.44
N ARG A 80 2.70 -1.60 -5.14
CA ARG A 80 2.00 -0.62 -4.31
C ARG A 80 2.96 0.06 -3.35
N LEU A 81 2.93 1.39 -3.37
CA LEU A 81 3.54 2.23 -2.36
C LEU A 81 2.50 2.57 -1.30
N TYR A 82 2.81 2.34 -0.03
CA TYR A 82 2.12 2.89 1.13
C TYR A 82 2.95 4.04 1.70
N MET A 83 2.32 5.19 1.89
CA MET A 83 2.92 6.37 2.50
C MET A 83 2.02 6.84 3.63
N GLN A 84 2.59 7.03 4.82
CA GLN A 84 1.84 7.61 5.93
C GLN A 84 1.47 9.07 5.63
N VAL A 85 0.24 9.45 5.93
CA VAL A 85 -0.24 10.84 5.78
C VAL A 85 -0.70 11.38 7.12
N PRO A 86 -0.85 12.70 7.29
CA PRO A 86 -1.30 13.27 8.56
C PRO A 86 -2.72 12.84 8.91
N CYS A 87 -3.00 12.78 10.21
CA CYS A 87 -4.36 12.67 10.73
C CYS A 87 -5.22 13.85 10.26
N ILE A 88 -6.53 13.63 10.25
CA ILE A 88 -7.50 14.66 9.88
C ILE A 88 -7.27 15.91 10.76
N ASN A 89 -7.27 17.09 10.14
CA ASN A 89 -7.04 18.40 10.76
C ASN A 89 -5.62 18.65 11.25
N THR A 90 -4.66 17.79 10.91
CA THR A 90 -3.24 18.00 11.27
C THR A 90 -2.34 18.22 10.06
N GLU A 91 -2.92 18.34 8.86
CA GLU A 91 -2.19 18.43 7.59
C GLU A 91 -1.31 19.68 7.49
N PHE A 92 -1.73 20.77 8.12
CA PHE A 92 -1.07 22.05 8.10
C PHE A 92 -0.32 22.36 9.40
N GLU A 93 -0.30 21.41 10.34
CA GLU A 93 0.48 21.54 11.57
C GLU A 93 1.97 21.50 11.27
N ASP A 94 2.75 21.99 12.24
CA ASP A 94 4.19 22.04 12.12
C ASP A 94 4.79 20.62 11.93
N PRO A 95 5.98 20.52 11.30
CA PRO A 95 6.59 19.21 11.04
C PRO A 95 6.81 18.35 12.28
N ALA A 96 7.03 18.93 13.47
CA ALA A 96 7.24 18.15 14.70
C ALA A 96 5.93 17.52 15.18
N THR A 97 4.82 18.26 15.14
CA THR A 97 3.47 17.74 15.43
C THR A 97 3.05 16.63 14.45
N ARG A 98 3.40 16.75 13.16
CA ARG A 98 3.17 15.66 12.21
C ARG A 98 4.10 14.48 12.46
N ALA A 99 5.38 14.72 12.78
CA ALA A 99 6.35 13.66 13.05
C ALA A 99 5.97 12.79 14.25
N SER A 100 5.33 13.36 15.29
CA SER A 100 4.87 12.58 16.45
C SER A 100 3.78 11.55 16.11
N GLN A 101 3.17 11.64 14.92
CA GLN A 101 2.18 10.68 14.43
C GLN A 101 2.84 9.46 13.76
N ALA A 102 4.15 9.49 13.49
CA ALA A 102 4.84 8.43 12.76
C ALA A 102 4.70 7.05 13.44
N VAL A 103 4.21 6.07 12.69
CA VAL A 103 4.06 4.68 13.18
C VAL A 103 5.14 3.76 12.60
N GLN A 104 5.39 2.63 13.28
CA GLN A 104 6.32 1.59 12.80
C GLN A 104 5.61 0.42 12.09
N PHE A 105 4.30 0.53 11.84
CA PHE A 105 3.49 -0.62 11.41
C PHE A 105 3.76 -1.04 9.96
N LYS A 106 3.65 -2.35 9.67
CA LYS A 106 3.76 -2.90 8.32
C LYS A 106 2.37 -3.03 7.69
N PRO A 107 2.17 -2.60 6.43
CA PRO A 107 0.88 -2.78 5.77
C PRO A 107 0.41 -4.24 5.83
N ARG A 108 -0.88 -4.46 6.16
CA ARG A 108 -1.46 -5.81 6.27
C ARG A 108 -1.25 -6.62 4.98
N GLU A 109 -1.29 -5.95 3.82
CA GLU A 109 -1.02 -6.53 2.49
C GLU A 109 0.38 -7.16 2.41
N LEU A 110 1.42 -6.47 2.89
CA LEU A 110 2.79 -7.03 2.91
C LEU A 110 2.85 -8.29 3.79
N ARG A 111 2.26 -8.25 4.99
CA ARG A 111 2.24 -9.41 5.89
C ARG A 111 1.51 -10.60 5.27
N ALA A 112 0.39 -10.36 4.59
CA ALA A 112 -0.38 -11.39 3.90
C ALA A 112 0.47 -12.05 2.80
N TYR A 113 1.10 -11.26 1.92
CA TYR A 113 1.96 -11.79 0.85
C TYR A 113 3.17 -12.55 1.38
N GLN A 114 3.79 -12.11 2.47
CA GLN A 114 4.87 -12.84 3.12
C GLN A 114 4.42 -14.21 3.66
N ILE A 115 3.22 -14.30 4.23
CA ILE A 115 2.67 -15.56 4.75
C ILE A 115 2.32 -16.50 3.59
N LEU A 116 1.60 -16.00 2.58
CA LEU A 116 1.12 -16.79 1.44
C LEU A 116 2.27 -17.32 0.59
N THR A 117 3.29 -16.50 0.33
CA THR A 117 4.47 -16.93 -0.44
C THR A 117 5.24 -18.03 0.32
N LYS A 118 5.45 -17.86 1.63
CA LYS A 118 6.09 -18.88 2.46
C LYS A 118 5.29 -20.18 2.57
N ALA A 119 3.95 -20.10 2.53
CA ALA A 119 3.10 -21.29 2.53
C ALA A 119 3.23 -22.05 1.20
N LYS A 120 3.25 -21.33 0.06
CA LYS A 120 3.46 -21.90 -1.27
C LYS A 120 4.79 -22.64 -1.38
N ASP A 121 5.87 -22.07 -0.85
CA ASP A 121 7.21 -22.71 -0.87
C ASP A 121 7.26 -24.05 -0.12
N LYS A 122 6.35 -24.26 0.84
CA LYS A 122 6.32 -25.45 1.70
C LYS A 122 5.44 -26.58 1.17
N ASP A 123 4.46 -26.28 0.33
CA ASP A 123 3.48 -27.25 -0.14
C ASP A 123 3.77 -27.64 -1.60
N LYS A 124 3.96 -28.93 -1.88
CA LYS A 124 4.29 -29.42 -3.24
C LYS A 124 3.14 -29.20 -4.24
N ASP A 125 1.91 -29.08 -3.75
CA ASP A 125 0.70 -28.74 -4.51
C ASP A 125 0.34 -27.25 -4.38
N GLY A 126 1.32 -26.42 -4.00
CA GLY A 126 1.19 -25.03 -3.55
C GLY A 126 0.08 -24.24 -4.25
N THR A 127 -0.76 -23.59 -3.44
CA THR A 127 -1.90 -22.77 -3.86
C THR A 127 -1.54 -21.89 -5.05
N GLN A 128 -1.93 -22.32 -6.26
CA GLN A 128 -1.65 -21.60 -7.51
C GLN A 128 -2.48 -20.31 -7.66
N ILE A 129 -3.34 -20.03 -6.68
CA ILE A 129 -4.40 -19.02 -6.77
C ILE A 129 -3.96 -17.66 -6.20
N ALA A 130 -2.96 -17.64 -5.30
CA ALA A 130 -2.49 -16.40 -4.68
C ALA A 130 -1.30 -15.79 -5.45
N PRO A 131 -1.28 -14.47 -5.68
CA PRO A 131 -0.10 -13.81 -6.25
C PRO A 131 1.11 -13.96 -5.32
N GLN A 132 2.29 -14.20 -5.89
CA GLN A 132 3.51 -14.30 -5.09
C GLN A 132 4.11 -12.92 -4.82
N LEU A 133 4.75 -12.80 -3.65
CA LEU A 133 5.57 -11.65 -3.31
C LEU A 133 6.84 -11.68 -4.17
N LEU A 134 7.02 -10.67 -5.01
CA LEU A 134 8.21 -10.52 -5.84
C LEU A 134 9.29 -9.73 -5.09
N GLY A 135 8.88 -8.76 -4.28
CA GLY A 135 9.81 -8.02 -3.44
C GLY A 135 9.12 -6.93 -2.62
N TYR A 136 9.86 -6.33 -1.71
CA TYR A 136 9.40 -5.20 -0.92
C TYR A 136 10.57 -4.34 -0.43
N LYS A 137 10.24 -3.12 -0.03
CA LYS A 137 11.16 -2.18 0.63
C LYS A 137 10.43 -1.44 1.73
N GLU A 138 11.05 -1.32 2.88
CA GLU A 138 10.55 -0.55 4.01
C GLU A 138 11.50 0.61 4.26
N ASP A 139 10.99 1.83 4.14
CA ASP A 139 11.69 3.09 4.35
C ASP A 139 10.91 3.99 5.31
N ARG A 140 11.50 5.15 5.62
CA ARG A 140 10.86 6.25 6.31
C ARG A 140 10.88 7.51 5.48
N GLN A 141 9.87 8.34 5.65
CA GLN A 141 9.84 9.68 5.08
C GLN A 141 10.94 10.55 5.70
N ASP A 142 11.59 11.35 4.86
CA ASP A 142 12.58 12.35 5.29
C ASP A 142 11.93 13.51 6.05
N SER A 143 12.74 14.48 6.49
CA SER A 143 12.28 15.65 7.25
C SER A 143 11.32 16.56 6.50
N SER A 144 11.25 16.46 5.16
CA SER A 144 10.34 17.21 4.30
C SER A 144 9.05 16.44 3.96
N GLY A 145 8.93 15.20 4.44
CA GLY A 145 7.76 14.35 4.24
C GLY A 145 6.46 14.91 4.81
N LEU A 146 5.36 14.32 4.38
CA LEU A 146 4.02 14.62 4.90
C LEU A 146 3.89 14.20 6.37
N VAL A 147 4.56 13.12 6.75
CA VAL A 147 4.74 12.73 8.15
C VAL A 147 6.23 12.42 8.30
N PRO A 148 7.07 13.36 8.79
CA PRO A 148 8.49 13.10 8.94
C PRO A 148 8.75 11.87 9.82
N GLY A 149 9.60 10.95 9.34
CA GLY A 149 9.83 9.66 10.00
C GLY A 149 8.70 8.63 9.87
N GLY A 150 7.58 9.01 9.23
CA GLY A 150 6.44 8.16 8.95
C GLY A 150 6.75 7.06 7.94
N LEU A 151 5.88 6.06 7.90
CA LEU A 151 6.03 4.88 7.05
C LEU A 151 6.12 5.23 5.56
N LEU A 152 7.04 4.55 4.85
CA LEU A 152 7.10 4.50 3.39
C LEU A 152 7.42 3.06 2.96
N THR A 153 6.44 2.30 2.49
CA THR A 153 6.60 0.86 2.17
C THR A 153 6.20 0.54 0.75
N TRP A 154 7.10 -0.11 0.02
CA TRP A 154 6.88 -0.63 -1.31
C TRP A 154 6.63 -2.14 -1.24
N VAL A 155 5.60 -2.62 -1.92
CA VAL A 155 5.24 -4.04 -2.00
C VAL A 155 5.03 -4.40 -3.47
N ALA A 156 5.75 -5.40 -3.97
CA ALA A 156 5.64 -5.89 -5.35
C ALA A 156 5.16 -7.33 -5.38
N TRP A 157 4.20 -7.62 -6.24
CA TRP A 157 3.65 -8.97 -6.41
C TRP A 157 3.34 -9.29 -7.87
N GLU A 158 3.20 -10.59 -8.15
CA GLU A 158 2.93 -11.12 -9.48
C GLU A 158 1.60 -10.62 -10.06
N VAL A 159 1.61 -10.33 -11.35
CA VAL A 159 0.38 -10.16 -12.12
C VAL A 159 -0.16 -11.55 -12.45
N LEU A 160 -1.34 -11.90 -11.93
CA LEU A 160 -2.01 -13.15 -12.29
C LEU A 160 -2.79 -13.01 -13.60
N PRO A 161 -2.87 -14.06 -14.44
CA PRO A 161 -3.72 -14.09 -15.63
C PRO A 161 -5.19 -14.22 -15.19
N GLY A 162 -5.77 -13.11 -14.76
CA GLY A 162 -7.15 -13.05 -14.29
C GLY A 162 -7.73 -11.66 -14.52
N LYS A 163 -9.05 -11.60 -14.76
CA LYS A 163 -9.77 -10.33 -14.84
C LYS A 163 -10.25 -9.98 -13.43
N GLN A 164 -9.91 -8.79 -12.94
CA GLN A 164 -10.39 -8.31 -11.65
C GLN A 164 -11.93 -8.31 -11.64
N LEU A 165 -12.53 -9.05 -10.70
CA LEU A 165 -13.98 -9.06 -10.47
C LEU A 165 -14.37 -7.86 -9.60
N GLY A 166 -14.34 -6.66 -10.19
CA GLY A 166 -14.84 -5.42 -9.58
C GLY A 166 -14.06 -4.87 -8.38
N ASP A 167 -14.52 -3.73 -7.86
CA ASP A 167 -13.89 -2.95 -6.78
C ASP A 167 -14.60 -3.10 -5.41
N LEU A 168 -15.70 -3.86 -5.34
CA LEU A 168 -16.68 -3.80 -4.24
C LEU A 168 -16.43 -4.76 -3.06
N PHE A 169 -15.35 -5.54 -3.04
CA PHE A 169 -15.23 -6.66 -2.10
C PHE A 169 -14.95 -6.29 -0.62
N TRP A 170 -14.84 -5.00 -0.27
CA TRP A 170 -14.54 -4.57 1.10
C TRP A 170 -15.58 -3.64 1.74
N LYS A 171 -16.73 -3.38 1.12
CA LYS A 171 -17.82 -2.63 1.80
C LYS A 171 -18.68 -3.59 2.62
N TRP A 172 -18.13 -4.11 3.72
CA TRP A 172 -18.93 -4.69 4.79
C TRP A 172 -19.50 -3.54 5.63
N ASP A 173 -20.67 -3.03 5.23
CA ASP A 173 -21.51 -2.22 6.11
C ASP A 173 -22.23 -3.22 7.03
N GLY A 174 -21.62 -3.49 8.19
CA GLY A 174 -22.13 -4.42 9.20
C GLY A 174 -23.42 -3.94 9.87
N VAL A 175 -24.50 -3.83 9.11
CA VAL A 175 -25.85 -3.80 9.66
C VAL A 175 -26.29 -5.24 9.81
N LEU A 176 -26.10 -5.78 11.01
CA LEU A 176 -26.91 -6.91 11.44
C LEU A 176 -28.35 -6.41 11.44
N ASP A 177 -29.16 -6.86 10.47
CA ASP A 177 -30.60 -6.90 10.63
C ASP A 177 -30.88 -7.77 11.87
N ALA A 178 -31.00 -7.09 13.01
CA ALA A 178 -31.65 -7.65 14.17
C ALA A 178 -33.13 -7.80 13.79
N GLY A 179 -33.45 -8.99 13.26
CA GLY A 179 -34.83 -9.44 13.19
C GLY A 179 -35.45 -9.31 14.57
N GLN A 180 -36.38 -8.36 14.71
CA GLN A 180 -37.34 -8.39 15.80
C GLN A 180 -38.31 -9.54 15.52
N GLY A 181 -37.91 -10.74 15.93
CA GLY A 181 -38.84 -11.76 16.39
C GLY A 181 -39.14 -11.50 17.86
N GLY A 182 -40.40 -11.22 18.18
CA GLY A 182 -40.91 -11.06 19.52
C GLY A 182 -42.43 -11.15 19.50
N GLU A 183 -42.93 -12.37 19.68
CA GLU A 183 -44.34 -12.70 19.92
C GLU A 183 -44.83 -12.14 21.27
N GLY A 184 -46.12 -11.85 21.36
CA GLY A 184 -46.85 -11.47 22.57
C GLY A 184 -48.16 -10.75 22.28
#